data_AF-A0A1J5PL31-F1
#
_entry.id   AF-A0A1J5PL31-F1
#
_cell.length_a   1.000
_cell.length_b   1.000
_cell.length_c   1.000
_cell.angle_alpha   90.00
_cell.angle_beta   90.00
_cell.angle_gamma   90.00
#
_symmetry.space_group_name_H-M   'P 1'
#
loop_
_entity.id
_entity.type
_entity.pdbx_description
1 polymer ?
#
loop_
_entity_poly.entity_id
_entity_poly.type
_entity_poly.pdbx_seq_one_letter_code
_entity_poly.pdbx_strand_id
1 'polypeptide(L)'
;MVALSLIGTDDLPAQVEIAKNLYSEFGYGNLEKAHIVLLKNYLQDLLSRLADRPYPIGELQKHSILSTTEDFIREQRMLYGGSGKVKNPRHVLGTLLSQEWLAYSMLTRLYEGARNYQHLYPSNDVFHEHCEYFYVHIGDAEKEHKIQAVKAAAQECYSDADIFEISESFNRFLDITARYWNGISEAMRAMSNVPLAAA
;
A
#
# COMPACT_ATOMS: atom_id res chain seq x y z
N MET A 1 3.83 9.63 -1.16
CA MET A 1 5.02 8.85 -1.59
C MET A 1 5.23 9.01 -3.09
N VAL A 2 4.28 8.60 -3.92
CA VAL A 2 4.29 8.82 -5.39
C VAL A 2 4.64 10.26 -5.80
N ALA A 3 4.05 11.26 -5.14
CA ALA A 3 4.38 12.68 -5.39
C ALA A 3 5.83 13.06 -5.02
N LEU A 4 6.42 12.43 -3.99
CA LEU A 4 7.84 12.65 -3.66
C LEU A 4 8.75 12.00 -4.71
N SER A 5 8.37 10.83 -5.25
CA SER A 5 9.08 10.20 -6.35
C SER A 5 9.09 11.09 -7.60
N LEU A 6 7.97 11.75 -7.90
CA LEU A 6 7.86 12.66 -9.05
C LEU A 6 8.84 13.84 -8.95
N ILE A 7 8.93 14.46 -7.77
CA ILE A 7 9.83 15.59 -7.51
C ILE A 7 11.29 15.12 -7.39
N GLY A 8 11.51 13.83 -7.10
CA GLY A 8 12.81 13.24 -6.82
C GLY A 8 13.65 12.89 -8.04
N THR A 9 13.06 12.85 -9.23
CA THR A 9 13.75 12.47 -10.48
C THR A 9 13.68 13.59 -11.53
N ASP A 10 14.76 13.72 -12.32
CA ASP A 10 14.83 14.62 -13.48
C ASP A 10 14.61 13.86 -14.81
N ASP A 11 14.42 12.54 -14.77
CA ASP A 11 14.13 11.71 -15.95
C ASP A 11 12.66 11.85 -16.37
N LEU A 12 12.43 12.49 -17.52
CA LEU A 12 11.09 12.78 -18.03
C LEU A 12 10.24 11.50 -18.27
N PRO A 13 10.75 10.42 -18.90
CA PRO A 13 10.04 9.14 -18.96
C PRO A 13 9.56 8.63 -17.59
N ALA A 14 10.43 8.62 -16.56
CA ALA A 14 10.04 8.23 -15.21
C ALA A 14 8.99 9.18 -14.61
N GLN A 15 9.12 10.50 -14.82
CA GLN A 15 8.10 11.46 -14.37
C GLN A 15 6.73 11.19 -14.99
N VAL A 16 6.68 10.85 -16.28
CA VAL A 16 5.43 10.52 -16.98
C VAL A 16 4.77 9.27 -16.37
N GLU A 17 5.54 8.20 -16.11
CA GLU A 17 4.98 7.00 -15.48
C GLU A 17 4.52 7.27 -14.04
N ILE A 18 5.31 8.00 -13.24
CA ILE A 18 4.92 8.37 -11.88
C ILE A 18 3.64 9.24 -11.87
N ALA A 19 3.49 10.13 -12.85
CA ALA A 19 2.28 10.95 -12.98
C ALA A 19 1.05 10.12 -13.35
N LYS A 20 1.19 9.07 -14.18
CA LYS A 20 0.10 8.11 -14.46
C LYS A 20 -0.31 7.38 -13.18
N ASN A 21 0.64 6.94 -12.37
CA ASN A 21 0.36 6.31 -11.08
C ASN A 21 -0.38 7.27 -10.15
N LEU A 22 0.05 8.53 -10.09
CA LEU A 22 -0.65 9.53 -9.29
C LEU A 22 -2.09 9.75 -9.79
N TYR A 23 -2.29 9.77 -11.11
CA TYR A 23 -3.61 9.92 -11.72
C TYR A 23 -4.53 8.74 -11.43
N SER A 24 -4.03 7.49 -11.50
CA SER A 24 -4.81 6.30 -11.12
C SER A 24 -5.12 6.26 -9.62
N GLU A 25 -4.18 6.66 -8.75
CA GLU A 25 -4.42 6.80 -7.31
C GLU A 25 -5.58 7.78 -6.99
N PHE A 26 -5.73 8.83 -7.82
CA PHE A 26 -6.86 9.77 -7.77
C PHE A 26 -8.08 9.33 -8.59
N GLY A 27 -8.20 8.04 -8.91
CA GLY A 27 -9.37 7.47 -9.56
C GLY A 27 -9.58 7.99 -10.98
N TYR A 28 -8.49 8.33 -11.67
CA TYR A 28 -8.53 8.94 -13.00
C TYR A 28 -9.36 10.25 -13.02
N GLY A 29 -9.36 11.00 -11.91
CA GLY A 29 -10.13 12.22 -11.74
C GLY A 29 -11.57 12.00 -11.28
N ASN A 30 -11.99 10.75 -11.07
CA ASN A 30 -13.23 10.42 -10.39
C ASN A 30 -12.97 10.19 -8.89
N LEU A 31 -13.52 11.07 -8.05
CA LEU A 31 -13.39 10.99 -6.59
C LEU A 31 -13.83 9.64 -6.02
N GLU A 32 -14.90 9.06 -6.54
CA GLU A 32 -15.46 7.78 -6.07
C GLU A 32 -14.54 6.60 -6.38
N LYS A 33 -13.65 6.76 -7.36
CA LYS A 33 -12.70 5.74 -7.81
C LYS A 33 -11.30 5.95 -7.24
N ALA A 34 -11.07 7.01 -6.47
CA ALA A 34 -9.79 7.21 -5.81
C ALA A 34 -9.51 6.03 -4.86
N HIS A 35 -8.29 5.48 -4.91
CA HIS A 35 -7.96 4.25 -4.20
C HIS A 35 -8.23 4.33 -2.70
N ILE A 36 -7.94 5.49 -2.09
CA ILE A 36 -8.22 5.74 -0.67
C ILE A 36 -9.73 5.77 -0.35
N VAL A 37 -10.57 6.19 -1.29
CA VAL A 37 -12.03 6.20 -1.12
C VAL A 37 -12.57 4.78 -1.21
N LEU A 38 -12.13 4.01 -2.23
CA LEU A 38 -12.50 2.60 -2.38
C LEU A 38 -12.11 1.77 -1.14
N LEU A 39 -10.88 1.94 -0.63
CA LEU A 39 -10.41 1.25 0.57
C LEU A 39 -11.25 1.62 1.81
N LYS A 40 -11.54 2.91 2.00
CA LYS A 40 -12.38 3.37 3.12
C LYS A 40 -13.78 2.79 3.03
N ASN A 41 -14.40 2.81 1.85
CA ASN A 41 -15.73 2.27 1.63
C ASN A 41 -15.78 0.77 1.95
N TYR A 42 -14.79 0.00 1.48
CA TYR A 42 -14.68 -1.42 1.79
C TYR A 42 -14.57 -1.66 3.31
N LEU A 43 -13.65 -0.97 3.99
CA LEU A 43 -13.42 -1.16 5.43
C LEU A 43 -14.63 -0.75 6.26
N GLN A 44 -15.28 0.37 5.94
CA GLN A 44 -16.46 0.83 6.67
C GLN A 44 -17.66 -0.10 6.46
N ASP A 45 -17.91 -0.58 5.24
CA ASP A 45 -18.98 -1.55 4.97
C ASP A 45 -18.73 -2.85 5.74
N LEU A 46 -17.52 -3.42 5.64
CA LEU A 46 -17.16 -4.65 6.34
C LEU A 46 -17.31 -4.51 7.86
N LEU A 47 -16.77 -3.43 8.45
CA LEU A 47 -16.90 -3.18 9.89
C LEU A 47 -18.35 -2.96 10.31
N SER A 48 -19.16 -2.31 9.47
CA SER A 48 -20.58 -2.10 9.78
C SER A 48 -21.35 -3.42 9.83
N ARG A 49 -21.05 -4.34 8.90
CA ARG A 49 -21.64 -5.69 8.89
C ARG A 49 -21.19 -6.52 10.09
N LEU A 50 -19.90 -6.45 10.46
CA LEU A 50 -19.37 -7.15 11.62
C LEU A 50 -19.94 -6.61 12.94
N ALA A 51 -20.22 -5.31 13.01
CA ALA A 51 -20.78 -4.66 14.20
C ALA A 51 -22.32 -4.69 14.26
N ASP A 52 -22.99 -5.17 13.21
CA ASP A 52 -24.44 -5.08 13.02
C ASP A 52 -25.01 -3.66 13.22
N ARG A 53 -24.22 -2.64 12.83
CA ARG A 53 -24.60 -1.23 12.88
C ARG A 53 -23.72 -0.41 11.94
N PRO A 54 -24.15 0.79 11.52
CA PRO A 54 -23.25 1.72 10.82
C PRO A 54 -21.97 1.98 11.63
N TYR A 55 -20.82 1.79 10.99
CA TYR A 55 -19.49 2.05 11.54
C TYR A 55 -18.87 3.30 10.87
N PRO A 56 -18.96 4.49 11.50
CA PRO A 56 -18.47 5.72 10.90
C PRO A 56 -16.93 5.77 10.94
N ILE A 57 -16.33 6.39 9.91
CA ILE A 57 -14.86 6.56 9.83
C ILE A 57 -14.29 7.29 11.05
N GLY A 58 -15.06 8.21 11.65
CA GLY A 58 -14.65 8.93 12.85
C GLY A 58 -14.50 8.03 14.08
N GLU A 59 -15.14 6.86 14.10
CA GLU A 59 -14.91 5.85 15.13
C GLU A 59 -13.58 5.12 14.89
N LEU A 60 -13.29 4.75 13.64
CA LEU A 60 -12.00 4.16 13.27
C LEU A 60 -10.82 5.09 13.64
N GLN A 61 -10.99 6.39 13.43
CA GLN A 61 -9.98 7.41 13.69
C GLN A 61 -9.71 7.68 15.18
N LYS A 62 -10.57 7.21 16.09
CA LYS A 62 -10.33 7.35 17.54
C LYS A 62 -9.28 6.38 18.06
N HIS A 63 -9.01 5.30 17.33
CA HIS A 63 -8.03 4.31 17.73
C HIS A 63 -6.62 4.77 17.38
N SER A 64 -5.71 4.62 18.34
CA SER A 64 -4.29 4.80 18.09
C SER A 64 -3.83 3.77 17.05
N ILE A 65 -3.04 4.23 16.07
CA ILE A 65 -2.33 3.32 15.18
C ILE A 65 -1.21 2.62 15.96
N LEU A 66 -0.86 1.41 15.54
CA LEU A 66 0.22 0.64 16.14
C LEU A 66 1.56 1.38 15.96
N SER A 67 2.48 1.25 16.91
CA SER A 67 3.83 1.83 16.81
C SER A 67 4.58 1.31 15.58
N THR A 68 4.36 0.05 15.17
CA THR A 68 4.91 -0.50 13.93
C THR A 68 4.35 0.18 12.68
N THR A 69 3.11 0.66 12.72
CA THR A 69 2.50 1.47 11.65
C THR A 69 3.10 2.87 11.62
N GLU A 70 3.31 3.50 12.78
CA GLU A 70 4.00 4.80 12.87
C GLU A 70 5.43 4.72 12.33
N ASP A 71 6.16 3.67 12.73
CA ASP A 71 7.49 3.36 12.22
C ASP A 71 7.47 3.16 10.71
N PHE A 72 6.54 2.36 10.18
CA PHE A 72 6.39 2.15 8.74
C PHE A 72 6.15 3.45 7.97
N ILE A 73 5.29 4.35 8.48
CA ILE A 73 5.04 5.66 7.88
C ILE A 73 6.31 6.53 7.90
N ARG A 74 7.01 6.57 9.04
CA ARG A 74 8.25 7.36 9.19
C ARG A 74 9.35 6.86 8.25
N GLU A 75 9.60 5.56 8.23
CA GLU A 75 10.64 4.93 7.42
C GLU A 75 10.38 5.13 5.92
N GLN A 76 9.14 4.96 5.47
CA GLN A 76 8.77 5.27 4.08
C GLN A 76 9.00 6.73 3.71
N ARG A 77 8.66 7.68 4.59
CA ARG A 77 8.94 9.10 4.34
C ARG A 77 10.44 9.35 4.15
N MET A 78 11.30 8.65 4.89
CA MET A 78 12.75 8.77 4.73
C MET A 78 13.24 8.11 3.43
N LEU A 79 12.71 6.95 3.08
CA LEU A 79 13.05 6.24 1.83
C LEU A 79 12.71 7.09 0.59
N TYR A 80 11.52 7.71 0.57
CA TYR A 80 11.04 8.51 -0.56
C TYR A 80 11.48 9.99 -0.53
N GLY A 81 11.70 10.56 0.65
CA GLY A 81 12.02 11.99 0.82
C GLY A 81 13.53 12.29 0.84
N GLY A 82 14.37 11.28 1.03
CA GLY A 82 15.81 11.43 1.25
C GLY A 82 16.14 12.08 2.61
N SER A 83 17.42 12.08 2.99
CA SER A 83 17.91 12.70 4.24
C SER A 83 18.20 14.20 4.13
N GLY A 84 17.57 14.91 3.18
CA GLY A 84 17.67 16.35 3.03
C GLY A 84 19.02 16.89 2.51
N LYS A 85 20.02 16.04 2.22
CA LYS A 85 21.36 16.49 1.77
C LYS A 85 21.77 16.07 0.35
N VAL A 86 21.21 15.01 -0.21
CA VAL A 86 21.42 14.60 -1.61
C VAL A 86 20.16 13.89 -2.10
N LYS A 87 19.59 14.32 -3.24
CA LYS A 87 18.61 13.50 -3.96
C LYS A 87 19.38 12.31 -4.55
N ASN A 88 19.25 11.12 -3.95
CA ASN A 88 19.73 9.89 -4.58
C ASN A 88 18.55 9.22 -5.29
N PRO A 89 18.39 9.40 -6.62
CA PRO A 89 17.28 8.82 -7.36
C PRO A 89 17.26 7.28 -7.28
N ARG A 90 18.41 6.62 -7.18
CA ARG A 90 18.51 5.16 -7.04
C ARG A 90 17.90 4.63 -5.74
N HIS A 91 18.03 5.37 -4.65
CA HIS A 91 17.42 4.99 -3.37
C HIS A 91 15.88 5.01 -3.47
N VAL A 92 15.31 6.02 -4.13
CA VAL A 92 13.87 6.11 -4.42
C VAL A 92 13.44 4.99 -5.38
N LEU A 93 14.22 4.72 -6.43
CA LEU A 93 13.92 3.68 -7.42
C LEU A 93 13.94 2.28 -6.82
N GLY A 94 14.90 1.94 -5.95
CA GLY A 94 14.89 0.66 -5.25
C GLY A 94 13.71 0.50 -4.29
N THR A 95 13.29 1.60 -3.66
CA THR A 95 12.07 1.63 -2.83
C THR A 95 10.82 1.39 -3.67
N LEU A 96 10.67 2.11 -4.79
CA LEU A 96 9.56 1.94 -5.74
C LEU A 96 9.53 0.52 -6.28
N LEU A 97 10.68 0.01 -6.72
CA LEU A 97 10.80 -1.36 -7.23
C LEU A 97 10.31 -2.38 -6.19
N SER A 98 10.69 -2.22 -4.93
CA SER A 98 10.24 -3.12 -3.86
C SER A 98 8.74 -3.05 -3.62
N GLN A 99 8.19 -1.83 -3.57
CA GLN A 99 6.76 -1.60 -3.39
C GLN A 99 5.94 -2.26 -4.52
N GLU A 100 6.24 -1.92 -5.78
CA GLU A 100 5.48 -2.44 -6.92
C GLU A 100 5.73 -3.95 -7.14
N TRP A 101 6.90 -4.47 -6.76
CA TRP A 101 7.15 -5.91 -6.82
C TRP A 101 6.31 -6.70 -5.81
N LEU A 102 6.09 -6.15 -4.62
CA LEU A 102 5.32 -6.78 -3.55
C LEU A 102 3.81 -6.62 -3.75
N ALA A 103 3.37 -5.46 -4.24
CA ALA A 103 1.98 -5.00 -4.19
C ALA A 103 0.98 -6.00 -4.81
N TYR A 104 1.27 -6.56 -6.01
CA TYR A 104 0.40 -7.57 -6.61
C TYR A 104 0.17 -8.79 -5.69
N SER A 105 1.25 -9.33 -5.13
CA SER A 105 1.17 -10.51 -4.26
C SER A 105 0.47 -10.19 -2.94
N MET A 106 0.75 -9.02 -2.37
CA MET A 106 0.15 -8.55 -1.12
C MET A 106 -1.36 -8.34 -1.30
N LEU A 107 -1.80 -7.65 -2.35
CA LEU A 107 -3.22 -7.36 -2.55
C LEU A 107 -4.00 -8.62 -2.92
N THR A 108 -3.40 -9.56 -3.65
CA THR A 108 -4.00 -10.87 -3.90
C THR A 108 -4.28 -11.60 -2.58
N ARG A 109 -3.32 -11.63 -1.65
CA ARG A 109 -3.51 -12.25 -0.32
C ARG A 109 -4.53 -11.51 0.53
N LEU A 110 -4.54 -10.19 0.49
CA LEU A 110 -5.56 -9.40 1.20
C LEU A 110 -6.96 -9.66 0.66
N TYR A 111 -7.12 -9.80 -0.65
CA TYR A 111 -8.38 -10.19 -1.27
C TYR A 111 -8.80 -11.62 -0.88
N GLU A 112 -7.87 -12.58 -0.83
CA GLU A 112 -8.15 -13.92 -0.28
C GLU A 112 -8.67 -13.83 1.17
N GLY A 113 -8.09 -12.95 1.99
CA GLY A 113 -8.57 -12.66 3.34
C GLY A 113 -9.97 -12.03 3.35
N ALA A 114 -10.24 -11.08 2.46
CA ALA A 114 -11.54 -10.43 2.29
C ALA A 114 -12.65 -11.45 2.00
N ARG A 115 -12.36 -12.48 1.18
CA ARG A 115 -13.32 -13.53 0.84
C ARG A 115 -13.83 -14.34 2.03
N ASN A 116 -13.10 -14.37 3.14
CA ASN A 116 -13.60 -15.03 4.36
C ASN A 116 -14.88 -14.36 4.90
N TYR A 117 -15.13 -13.10 4.53
CA TYR A 117 -16.30 -12.32 4.95
C TYR A 117 -17.43 -12.28 3.92
N GLN A 118 -17.29 -13.00 2.80
CA GLN A 118 -18.28 -13.02 1.72
C GLN A 118 -19.70 -13.41 2.20
N HIS A 119 -19.79 -14.27 3.22
CA HIS A 119 -21.06 -14.71 3.81
C HIS A 119 -21.85 -13.59 4.52
N LEU A 120 -21.22 -12.44 4.79
CA LEU A 120 -21.88 -11.26 5.38
C LEU A 120 -22.67 -10.42 4.36
N TYR A 121 -22.61 -10.80 3.08
CA TYR A 121 -23.22 -10.08 1.98
C TYR A 121 -24.46 -10.82 1.46
N PRO A 122 -25.49 -10.08 0.99
CA PRO A 122 -26.73 -10.68 0.50
C PRO A 122 -26.53 -11.49 -0.79
N SER A 123 -25.48 -11.20 -1.56
CA SER A 123 -25.08 -11.94 -2.75
C SER A 123 -23.58 -11.78 -3.01
N ASN A 124 -23.06 -12.66 -3.87
CA ASN A 124 -21.68 -12.57 -4.35
C ASN A 124 -21.42 -11.27 -5.13
N ASP A 125 -22.40 -10.83 -5.91
CA ASP A 125 -22.27 -9.62 -6.73
C ASP A 125 -22.05 -8.39 -5.84
N VAL A 126 -22.86 -8.24 -4.78
CA VAL A 126 -22.71 -7.12 -3.83
C VAL A 126 -21.36 -7.19 -3.11
N PHE A 127 -20.91 -8.38 -2.69
CA PHE A 127 -19.57 -8.52 -2.10
C PHE A 127 -18.47 -8.03 -3.06
N HIS A 128 -18.56 -8.39 -4.33
CA HIS A 128 -17.56 -8.03 -5.33
C HIS A 128 -17.62 -6.55 -5.72
N GLU A 129 -18.79 -5.92 -5.72
CA GLU A 129 -18.92 -4.46 -5.88
C GLU A 129 -18.14 -3.71 -4.78
N HIS A 130 -18.21 -4.18 -3.54
CA HIS A 130 -17.43 -3.61 -2.42
C HIS A 130 -15.93 -3.96 -2.47
N CYS A 131 -15.51 -4.95 -3.28
CA CYS A 131 -14.12 -5.34 -3.44
C CYS A 131 -13.37 -4.58 -4.54
N GLU A 132 -13.96 -3.52 -5.13
CA GLU A 132 -13.38 -2.78 -6.25
C GLU A 132 -11.94 -2.32 -5.99
N TYR A 133 -11.60 -1.90 -4.75
CA TYR A 133 -10.24 -1.57 -4.35
C TYR A 133 -9.23 -2.67 -4.73
N PHE A 134 -9.56 -3.95 -4.51
CA PHE A 134 -8.66 -5.04 -4.84
C PHE A 134 -8.56 -5.26 -6.35
N TYR A 135 -9.65 -5.08 -7.09
CA TYR A 135 -9.67 -5.33 -8.53
C TYR A 135 -8.88 -4.32 -9.33
N VAL A 136 -8.92 -3.04 -8.96
CA VAL A 136 -8.14 -2.02 -9.68
C VAL A 136 -6.63 -2.30 -9.57
N HIS A 137 -6.17 -2.80 -8.43
CA HIS A 137 -4.77 -3.17 -8.21
C HIS A 137 -4.40 -4.54 -8.81
N ILE A 138 -5.18 -5.60 -8.55
CA ILE A 138 -4.87 -6.97 -9.03
C ILE A 138 -5.08 -7.09 -10.54
N GLY A 139 -6.11 -6.44 -11.08
CA GLY A 139 -6.52 -6.55 -12.47
C GLY A 139 -5.51 -5.92 -13.41
N ASP A 140 -5.14 -4.67 -13.13
CA ASP A 140 -4.54 -3.76 -14.10
C ASP A 140 -3.27 -3.08 -13.55
N ALA A 141 -3.39 -2.25 -12.52
CA ALA A 141 -2.34 -1.33 -12.09
C ALA A 141 -1.02 -2.02 -11.72
N GLU A 142 -1.07 -3.05 -10.87
CA GLU A 142 0.16 -3.60 -10.28
C GLU A 142 1.02 -4.42 -11.25
N LYS A 143 0.42 -4.95 -12.32
CA LYS A 143 1.16 -5.70 -13.34
C LYS A 143 2.02 -4.76 -14.18
N GLU A 144 1.48 -3.61 -14.54
CA GLU A 144 2.19 -2.61 -15.32
C GLU A 144 3.24 -1.87 -14.49
N HIS A 145 2.88 -1.47 -13.26
CA HIS A 145 3.77 -0.74 -12.38
C HIS A 145 5.07 -1.51 -12.08
N LYS A 146 4.95 -2.84 -11.85
CA LYS A 146 6.12 -3.71 -11.65
C LYS A 146 7.10 -3.64 -12.83
N ILE A 147 6.60 -3.72 -14.06
CA ILE A 147 7.44 -3.68 -15.27
C ILE A 147 8.10 -2.31 -15.40
N GLN A 148 7.36 -1.24 -15.14
CA GLN A 148 7.87 0.12 -15.19
C GLN A 148 8.96 0.37 -14.15
N ALA A 149 8.75 -0.08 -12.90
CA ALA A 149 9.72 0.06 -11.84
C ALA A 149 11.03 -0.68 -12.14
N VAL A 150 10.96 -1.89 -12.72
CA VAL A 150 12.15 -2.62 -13.18
C VAL A 150 12.90 -1.85 -14.27
N LYS A 151 12.18 -1.33 -15.27
CA LYS A 151 12.80 -0.54 -16.36
C LYS A 151 13.49 0.72 -15.83
N ALA A 152 12.81 1.48 -14.98
CA ALA A 152 13.34 2.70 -14.39
C ALA A 152 14.58 2.41 -13.53
N ALA A 153 14.55 1.36 -12.69
CA ALA A 153 15.71 0.96 -11.90
C ALA A 153 16.89 0.51 -12.80
N ALA A 154 16.62 -0.26 -13.86
CA ALA A 154 17.65 -0.72 -14.79
C ALA A 154 18.30 0.42 -15.59
N GLN A 155 17.54 1.47 -15.92
CA GLN A 155 18.05 2.65 -16.63
C GLN A 155 19.01 3.50 -15.77
N GLU A 156 18.93 3.43 -14.45
CA GLU A 156 19.79 4.19 -13.54
C GLU A 156 20.95 3.35 -12.96
N CYS A 157 21.11 2.12 -13.45
CA CYS A 157 22.02 1.12 -12.92
C CYS A 157 23.13 0.76 -13.91
N TYR A 158 24.30 1.36 -13.76
CA TYR A 158 25.42 1.23 -14.70
C TYR A 158 26.62 0.47 -14.13
N SER A 159 26.61 0.22 -12.82
CA SER A 159 27.71 -0.40 -12.09
C SER A 159 27.21 -1.25 -10.92
N ASP A 160 28.09 -2.11 -10.39
CA ASP A 160 27.80 -2.91 -9.19
C ASP A 160 27.49 -2.02 -7.96
N ALA A 161 28.07 -0.82 -7.90
CA ALA A 161 27.77 0.15 -6.86
C ALA A 161 26.33 0.65 -6.96
N ASP A 162 25.82 0.88 -8.17
CA ASP A 162 24.43 1.29 -8.39
C ASP A 162 23.46 0.15 -8.02
N ILE A 163 23.79 -1.10 -8.36
CA ILE A 163 23.03 -2.29 -7.95
C ILE A 163 22.95 -2.35 -6.42
N PHE A 164 24.08 -2.13 -5.74
CA PHE A 164 24.14 -2.15 -4.29
C PHE A 164 23.23 -1.08 -3.67
N GLU A 165 23.27 0.16 -4.16
CA GLU A 165 22.42 1.25 -3.67
C GLU A 165 20.91 0.97 -3.85
N ILE A 166 20.52 0.46 -5.03
CA ILE A 166 19.13 0.07 -5.31
C ILE A 166 18.71 -1.09 -4.40
N SER A 167 19.60 -2.06 -4.19
CA SER A 167 19.32 -3.24 -3.36
C SER A 167 19.15 -2.88 -1.89
N GLU A 168 19.92 -1.92 -1.36
CA GLU A 168 19.76 -1.45 0.02
C GLU A 168 18.37 -0.89 0.30
N SER A 169 17.87 0.03 -0.53
CA SER A 169 16.51 0.56 -0.34
C SER A 169 15.43 -0.48 -0.60
N PHE A 170 15.64 -1.34 -1.59
CA PHE A 170 14.72 -2.43 -1.89
C PHE A 170 14.50 -3.33 -0.66
N ASN A 171 15.59 -3.80 -0.06
CA ASN A 171 15.56 -4.66 1.12
C ASN A 171 15.01 -3.92 2.34
N ARG A 172 15.42 -2.66 2.56
CA ARG A 172 14.90 -1.86 3.67
C ARG A 172 13.39 -1.66 3.58
N PHE A 173 12.83 -1.49 2.38
CA PHE A 173 11.38 -1.41 2.19
C PHE A 173 10.68 -2.74 2.54
N LEU A 174 11.25 -3.88 2.15
CA LEU A 174 10.72 -5.20 2.53
C LEU A 174 10.74 -5.39 4.04
N ASP A 175 11.85 -5.04 4.70
CA ASP A 175 12.00 -5.19 6.15
C ASP A 175 10.98 -4.35 6.93
N ILE A 176 10.76 -3.10 6.53
CA ILE A 176 9.77 -2.24 7.20
C ILE A 176 8.34 -2.74 6.94
N THR A 177 8.08 -3.30 5.77
CA THR A 177 6.77 -3.88 5.42
C THR A 177 6.50 -5.16 6.21
N ALA A 178 7.51 -6.02 6.38
CA ALA A 178 7.41 -7.21 7.21
C ALA A 178 7.15 -6.85 8.68
N ARG A 179 7.86 -5.85 9.22
CA ARG A 179 7.62 -5.36 10.60
C ARG A 179 6.22 -4.79 10.77
N TYR A 180 5.72 -4.05 9.79
CA TYR A 180 4.35 -3.55 9.77
C TYR A 180 3.31 -4.69 9.90
N TRP A 181 3.40 -5.70 9.03
CA TRP A 181 2.47 -6.84 9.05
C TRP A 181 2.60 -7.71 10.30
N ASN A 182 3.83 -7.93 10.80
CA ASN A 182 4.05 -8.65 12.04
C ASN A 182 3.40 -7.94 13.23
N GLY A 183 3.53 -6.61 13.32
CA GLY A 183 2.89 -5.85 14.39
C GLY A 183 1.35 -5.96 14.36
N ILE A 184 0.74 -5.96 13.17
CA ILE A 184 -0.70 -6.22 13.03
C ILE A 184 -1.05 -7.63 13.52
N SER A 185 -0.31 -8.65 13.09
CA SER A 185 -0.56 -10.04 13.47
C SER A 185 -0.45 -10.25 14.99
N GLU A 186 0.57 -9.66 15.62
CA GLU A 186 0.80 -9.70 17.06
C GLU A 186 -0.34 -9.01 17.82
N ALA A 187 -0.76 -7.82 17.38
CA ALA A 187 -1.88 -7.10 17.98
C ALA A 187 -3.19 -7.91 17.90
N MET A 188 -3.47 -8.52 16.74
CA MET A 188 -4.65 -9.39 16.58
C MET A 188 -4.61 -10.60 17.52
N ARG A 189 -3.45 -11.27 17.63
CA ARG A 189 -3.28 -12.42 18.54
C ARG A 189 -3.41 -12.04 20.00
N ALA A 190 -2.87 -10.88 20.39
CA ALA A 190 -3.00 -10.38 21.75
C ALA A 190 -4.47 -10.13 22.13
N MET A 191 -5.27 -9.60 21.19
CA MET A 191 -6.71 -9.42 21.39
C MET A 191 -7.49 -10.75 21.45
N SER A 192 -7.12 -11.76 20.65
CA SER A 192 -7.76 -13.09 20.69
C SER A 192 -7.49 -13.86 21.98
N ASN A 193 -6.43 -13.52 22.71
CA ASN A 193 -6.08 -14.13 24.00
C ASN A 193 -6.70 -13.43 25.22
N VAL A 194 -7.47 -12.37 25.01
CA VAL A 194 -8.28 -11.75 26.08
C VAL A 194 -9.58 -12.56 26.17
N PRO A 195 -9.89 -13.22 27.32
CA PRO A 195 -11.18 -13.86 27.51
C PRO A 195 -12.29 -12.83 27.29
N LEU A 196 -13.35 -13.20 26.57
CA LEU A 196 -14.62 -12.46 26.53
C LEU A 196 -15.22 -12.42 27.96
N ALA A 197 -14.66 -11.58 28.81
CA ALA A 197 -15.14 -11.30 30.15
C ALA A 197 -15.48 -9.81 30.22
N ALA A 198 -16.79 -9.55 30.16
CA ALA A 198 -17.48 -8.32 30.51
C ALA A 198 -17.17 -7.07 29.66
N ALA A 199 -17.95 -6.89 28.59
CA ALA A 199 -18.44 -5.59 28.15
C ALA A 199 -19.97 -5.64 28.15
#